data_AF-A0A1M7PC63-F1
#
_entry.id   AF-A0A1M7PC63-F1
#
_cell.length_a   1.000
_cell.length_b   1.000
_cell.length_c   1.000
_cell.angle_alpha   90.00
_cell.angle_beta   90.00
_cell.angle_gamma   90.00
#
_symmetry.space_group_name_H-M   'P 1'
#
loop_
_entity.id
_entity.type
_entity.pdbx_description
1 polymer ?
#
loop_
_entity_poly.entity_id
_entity_poly.type
_entity_poly.pdbx_seq_one_letter_code
_entity_poly.pdbx_strand_id
1 'polypeptide(L)'
;MSPVIDHRQAMDEFESMLIPVSFRSKISDQICPESTPTLRNPITLKGQKSQNREKNVARKKAPSSQKPRQEGVKEQALHDMIVKHPFLLHTPELFAGGLYLKSLLNKLPLPSHLITDFVYISVQGPIVKITLVEIEKSSKAVFHDKLLSQYRLRSEAEAAVNQVKGWKDTLRHDVMRKCLLCNLKPLFEGYPLPIFSPDGSVTPLAIIEISYMLVVGSEMPRTRAHQDLIDRLYLDESIILMTFPMMMELVRNRPEVKNVLKLGTKGIRMETLGDQNALHPIASVLSLAVGPTEDPYSVRSAGLGWTGSDTRYRDGAFHPASVKAIFYRSGGLCEKPGCSQPVVVGDKVAGGLSAIYNVIDEDSDVSTFGDTRHVALTCEKHHFRLNGDDRYTLGKVHPLGEAMMMRGPYRPKLDAQATTFSSAFKASVIKDILSLVEVDSTKEPGLAGHLSDWLCAVRSLYMHPQRLLASIVENQFMRQDFGWCIRDRALLDRDWRYSFLHGARLIRINHFAHVGYEIEANFFDEAFIDRLKRIFDDRASWALQALCQGDGNALHHHLKQSRKEREEREKQEEEIRNWRRRW
;
A
#
# COMPACT_ATOMS: atom_id res chain seq x y z
N MET A 1 -21.03 -3.13 20.17
CA MET A 1 -20.57 -4.37 19.51
C MET A 1 -21.12 -4.35 18.10
N SER A 2 -20.26 -4.13 17.10
CA SER A 2 -20.67 -4.19 15.69
C SER A 2 -21.08 -5.63 15.36
N PRO A 3 -22.15 -5.86 14.58
CA PRO A 3 -22.49 -7.20 14.15
C PRO A 3 -21.29 -7.80 13.42
N VAL A 4 -20.94 -9.05 13.75
CA VAL A 4 -19.96 -9.82 12.99
C VAL A 4 -20.49 -9.90 11.57
N ILE A 5 -19.87 -9.16 10.65
CA ILE A 5 -20.26 -9.16 9.25
C ILE A 5 -19.95 -10.55 8.73
N ASP A 6 -20.98 -11.30 8.33
CA ASP A 6 -20.76 -12.53 7.58
C ASP A 6 -20.27 -12.15 6.17
N HIS A 7 -18.94 -12.11 6.02
CA HIS A 7 -18.30 -11.80 4.75
C HIS A 7 -18.79 -12.73 3.62
N ARG A 8 -19.11 -13.99 3.93
CA ARG A 8 -19.56 -14.96 2.94
C ARG A 8 -20.94 -14.60 2.43
N GLN A 9 -21.87 -14.28 3.33
CA GLN A 9 -23.21 -13.84 2.94
C GLN A 9 -23.16 -12.58 2.06
N ALA A 10 -22.32 -11.60 2.42
CA ALA A 10 -22.17 -10.37 1.63
C ALA A 10 -21.53 -10.62 0.25
N MET A 11 -20.58 -11.57 0.14
CA MET A 11 -20.03 -12.00 -1.15
C MET A 11 -21.08 -12.70 -2.01
N ASP A 12 -21.85 -13.63 -1.43
CA ASP A 12 -22.90 -14.37 -2.14
C ASP A 12 -24.00 -13.42 -2.64
N GLU A 13 -24.41 -12.44 -1.80
CA GLU A 13 -25.36 -11.38 -2.18
C GLU A 13 -24.79 -10.54 -3.33
N PHE A 14 -23.53 -10.08 -3.22
CA PHE A 14 -22.89 -9.30 -4.28
C PHE A 14 -22.78 -10.08 -5.60
N GLU A 15 -22.38 -11.35 -5.55
CA GLU A 15 -22.31 -12.21 -6.75
C GLU A 15 -23.67 -12.44 -7.40
N SER A 16 -24.73 -12.58 -6.60
CA SER A 16 -26.09 -12.70 -7.14
C SER A 16 -26.51 -11.46 -7.95
N MET A 17 -26.00 -10.28 -7.60
CA MET A 17 -26.22 -9.02 -8.35
C MET A 17 -25.43 -8.96 -9.66
N LEU A 18 -24.37 -9.75 -9.81
CA LEU A 18 -23.55 -9.78 -11.02
C LEU A 18 -24.15 -10.69 -12.11
N ILE A 19 -24.96 -11.69 -11.71
CA ILE A 19 -25.56 -12.64 -12.63
C ILE A 19 -26.68 -11.95 -13.41
N PRO A 20 -26.61 -11.90 -14.76
CA PRO A 20 -27.74 -11.43 -15.56
C PRO A 20 -28.94 -12.34 -15.31
N VAL A 21 -30.04 -11.80 -14.76
CA VAL A 21 -31.27 -12.57 -14.53
C VAL A 21 -31.69 -13.21 -15.86
N SER A 22 -31.63 -14.54 -15.93
CA SER A 22 -31.91 -15.29 -17.15
C SER A 22 -33.32 -14.98 -17.66
N PHE A 23 -33.51 -14.99 -18.97
CA PHE A 23 -34.83 -14.79 -19.57
C PHE A 23 -35.84 -15.88 -19.14
N ARG A 24 -35.36 -17.08 -18.75
CA ARG A 24 -36.20 -18.22 -18.34
C ARG A 24 -36.77 -18.10 -16.92
N SER A 25 -36.02 -17.56 -15.96
CA SER A 25 -36.54 -17.34 -14.60
C SER A 25 -37.67 -16.30 -14.59
N LYS A 26 -37.60 -15.29 -15.48
CA LYS A 26 -38.65 -14.29 -15.68
C LYS A 26 -39.94 -14.86 -16.29
N ILE A 27 -39.84 -15.90 -17.12
CA ILE A 27 -41.01 -16.61 -17.67
C ILE A 27 -41.67 -17.42 -16.55
N SER A 28 -40.89 -18.06 -15.68
CA SER A 28 -41.41 -18.82 -14.53
C SER A 28 -42.20 -17.94 -13.55
N ASP A 29 -41.73 -16.72 -13.28
CA ASP A 29 -42.42 -15.79 -12.36
C ASP A 29 -43.66 -15.11 -12.98
N GLN A 30 -43.81 -15.14 -14.31
CA GLN A 30 -45.01 -14.66 -15.01
C GLN A 30 -46.06 -15.75 -15.22
N ILE A 31 -45.76 -17.01 -14.91
CA ILE A 31 -46.72 -18.12 -14.92
C ILE A 31 -47.24 -18.29 -13.49
N CYS A 32 -48.07 -17.35 -13.04
CA CYS A 32 -49.05 -17.65 -11.99
C CYS A 32 -50.28 -18.30 -12.65
N PRO A 33 -50.89 -19.33 -12.04
CA PRO A 33 -52.01 -20.04 -12.63
C PRO A 33 -53.23 -19.13 -12.76
N GLU A 34 -53.82 -19.14 -13.96
CA GLU A 34 -54.95 -18.35 -14.38
C GLU A 34 -56.12 -18.43 -13.39
N SER A 35 -56.61 -17.27 -12.94
CA SER A 35 -57.96 -17.15 -12.43
C SER A 35 -58.95 -17.40 -13.57
N THR A 36 -59.90 -18.30 -13.31
CA THR A 36 -60.98 -18.82 -14.14
C THR A 36 -61.59 -17.81 -15.14
N PRO A 37 -61.81 -18.19 -16.41
CA PRO A 37 -62.41 -17.31 -17.41
C PRO A 37 -63.90 -17.11 -17.12
N THR A 38 -64.30 -15.89 -16.81
CA THR A 38 -65.71 -15.50 -16.76
C THR A 38 -66.21 -15.25 -18.19
N LEU A 39 -67.13 -16.09 -18.66
CA LEU A 39 -67.94 -15.83 -19.86
C LEU A 39 -68.64 -14.48 -19.73
N ARG A 40 -68.23 -13.49 -20.53
CA ARG A 40 -68.95 -12.20 -20.65
C ARG A 40 -69.41 -11.98 -22.10
N ASN A 41 -70.70 -11.71 -22.21
CA ASN A 41 -71.45 -11.53 -23.45
C ASN A 41 -70.84 -10.41 -24.33
N PRO A 42 -70.60 -10.66 -25.64
CA PRO A 42 -69.95 -9.70 -26.55
C PRO A 42 -70.72 -8.38 -26.79
N ILE A 43 -72.01 -8.32 -26.46
CA ILE A 43 -72.85 -7.12 -26.65
C ILE A 43 -72.55 -6.06 -25.56
N THR A 44 -72.31 -6.48 -24.31
CA THR A 44 -71.95 -5.57 -23.19
C THR A 44 -70.57 -4.94 -23.39
N LEU A 45 -69.65 -5.65 -24.04
CA LEU A 45 -68.31 -5.17 -24.41
C LEU A 45 -68.31 -4.10 -25.50
N LYS A 46 -69.28 -4.13 -26.43
CA LYS A 46 -69.45 -3.08 -27.44
C LYS A 46 -70.09 -1.81 -26.87
N GLY A 47 -71.04 -1.96 -25.93
CA GLY A 47 -71.65 -0.83 -25.21
C GLY A 47 -70.65 -0.03 -24.37
N GLN A 48 -69.76 -0.70 -23.63
CA GLN A 48 -68.73 -0.03 -22.82
C GLN A 48 -67.62 0.62 -23.67
N LYS A 49 -67.27 0.05 -24.83
CA LYS A 49 -66.31 0.65 -25.76
C LYS A 49 -66.82 1.93 -26.42
N SER A 50 -68.13 2.06 -26.61
CA SER A 50 -68.76 3.29 -27.11
C SER A 50 -68.72 4.41 -26.07
N GLN A 51 -69.10 4.12 -24.82
CA GLN A 51 -69.10 5.10 -23.73
C GLN A 51 -67.69 5.57 -23.31
N ASN A 52 -66.67 4.71 -23.47
CA ASN A 52 -65.28 5.07 -23.20
C ASN A 52 -64.61 5.84 -24.36
N ARG A 53 -65.20 5.86 -25.56
CA ARG A 53 -64.68 6.64 -26.70
C ARG A 53 -65.05 8.12 -26.57
N GLU A 54 -66.23 8.44 -26.05
CA GLU A 54 -66.65 9.83 -25.82
C GLU A 54 -65.91 10.50 -24.66
N LYS A 55 -65.51 9.75 -23.63
CA LYS A 55 -64.71 10.30 -22.50
C LYS A 55 -63.22 10.54 -22.83
N ASN A 56 -62.69 9.96 -23.92
CA ASN A 56 -61.26 10.02 -24.25
C ASN A 56 -60.87 11.09 -25.28
N VAL A 57 -61.83 11.84 -25.85
CA VAL A 57 -61.51 12.99 -26.72
C VAL A 57 -61.14 14.24 -25.90
N ALA A 58 -61.53 14.31 -24.63
CA ALA A 58 -61.24 15.45 -23.75
C ALA A 58 -59.93 15.37 -22.94
N ARG A 59 -59.11 14.30 -23.10
CA ARG A 59 -57.86 14.09 -22.34
C ARG A 59 -56.66 13.75 -23.23
N LYS A 60 -56.37 14.61 -24.21
CA LYS A 60 -55.06 14.62 -24.90
C LYS A 60 -54.10 15.60 -24.21
N LYS A 61 -53.35 15.13 -23.23
CA LYS A 61 -52.03 15.64 -22.80
C LYS A 61 -51.44 14.69 -21.74
N ALA A 62 -50.79 13.62 -22.17
CA ALA A 62 -49.80 12.85 -21.38
C ALA A 62 -49.03 11.87 -22.30
N PRO A 63 -47.74 11.60 -22.03
CA PRO A 63 -46.82 10.99 -22.99
C PRO A 63 -46.97 9.47 -23.10
N SER A 64 -46.56 8.97 -24.28
CA SER A 64 -46.59 7.58 -24.72
C SER A 64 -45.93 6.62 -23.73
N SER A 65 -46.64 5.53 -23.42
CA SER A 65 -46.13 4.37 -22.71
C SER A 65 -45.00 3.68 -23.49
N GLN A 66 -43.78 3.82 -22.97
CA GLN A 66 -42.62 3.04 -23.41
C GLN A 66 -42.79 1.57 -23.01
N LYS A 67 -42.37 0.66 -23.90
CA LYS A 67 -42.11 -0.76 -23.61
C LYS A 67 -41.24 -0.89 -22.33
N PRO A 68 -41.42 -1.93 -21.50
CA PRO A 68 -40.60 -2.12 -20.31
C PRO A 68 -39.15 -2.36 -20.74
N ARG A 69 -38.29 -1.36 -20.53
CA ARG A 69 -36.84 -1.49 -20.64
C ARG A 69 -36.38 -2.48 -19.56
N GLN A 70 -35.53 -3.41 -19.96
CA GLN A 70 -34.84 -4.35 -19.08
C GLN A 70 -34.03 -3.54 -18.05
N GLU A 71 -34.49 -3.45 -16.80
CA GLU A 71 -33.66 -2.89 -15.73
C GLU A 71 -32.69 -3.99 -15.28
N GLY A 72 -31.46 -3.96 -15.83
CA GLY A 72 -30.32 -4.60 -15.21
C GLY A 72 -30.02 -3.97 -13.85
N VAL A 73 -29.20 -4.63 -13.03
CA VAL A 73 -28.77 -4.08 -11.74
C VAL A 73 -28.18 -2.68 -11.96
N LYS A 74 -28.73 -1.70 -11.24
CA LYS A 74 -28.29 -0.31 -11.33
C LYS A 74 -26.90 -0.23 -10.71
N GLU A 75 -25.97 0.43 -11.39
CA GLU A 75 -24.61 0.74 -10.92
C GLU A 75 -24.59 1.22 -9.46
N GLN A 76 -25.56 2.09 -9.09
CA GLN A 76 -25.75 2.56 -7.72
C GLN A 76 -25.95 1.43 -6.70
N ALA A 77 -26.60 0.32 -7.06
CA ALA A 77 -26.79 -0.81 -6.14
C ALA A 77 -25.46 -1.53 -5.85
N LEU A 78 -24.60 -1.71 -6.87
CA LEU A 78 -23.26 -2.27 -6.68
C LEU A 78 -22.41 -1.35 -5.81
N HIS A 79 -22.48 -0.04 -6.06
CA HIS A 79 -21.84 0.98 -5.25
C HIS A 79 -22.28 0.91 -3.78
N ASP A 80 -23.59 0.90 -3.53
CA ASP A 80 -24.15 0.88 -2.17
C ASP A 80 -23.75 -0.40 -1.42
N MET A 81 -23.68 -1.52 -2.13
CA MET A 81 -23.23 -2.79 -1.56
C MET A 81 -21.75 -2.75 -1.14
N ILE A 82 -20.88 -2.11 -1.95
CA ILE A 82 -19.48 -1.88 -1.58
C ILE A 82 -19.36 -0.89 -0.42
N VAL A 83 -20.17 0.17 -0.37
CA VAL A 83 -20.17 1.09 0.79
C VAL A 83 -20.53 0.32 2.07
N LYS A 84 -21.56 -0.52 2.03
CA LYS A 84 -22.01 -1.34 3.17
C LYS A 84 -21.00 -2.43 3.56
N HIS A 85 -20.32 -3.00 2.57
CA HIS A 85 -19.33 -4.07 2.75
C HIS A 85 -18.02 -3.72 2.04
N PRO A 86 -17.20 -2.83 2.62
CA PRO A 86 -16.05 -2.19 1.96
C PRO A 86 -14.97 -3.17 1.50
N PHE A 87 -14.91 -4.35 2.13
CA PHE A 87 -13.98 -5.41 1.74
C PHE A 87 -14.23 -5.93 0.31
N LEU A 88 -15.44 -5.74 -0.25
CA LEU A 88 -15.82 -6.15 -1.60
C LEU A 88 -15.03 -5.46 -2.72
N LEU A 89 -14.48 -4.28 -2.46
CA LEU A 89 -13.62 -3.60 -3.43
C LEU A 89 -12.16 -4.02 -3.23
N HIS A 90 -11.55 -4.64 -4.23
CA HIS A 90 -10.11 -4.91 -4.24
C HIS A 90 -9.31 -3.61 -4.36
N THR A 91 -8.18 -3.52 -3.64
CA THR A 91 -7.31 -2.34 -3.64
C THR A 91 -5.89 -2.76 -4.03
N PRO A 92 -5.60 -2.87 -5.34
CA PRO A 92 -4.31 -3.31 -5.85
C PRO A 92 -3.21 -2.25 -5.68
N GLU A 93 -1.95 -2.66 -5.89
CA GLU A 93 -0.78 -1.78 -5.95
C GLU A 93 -0.59 -0.80 -4.79
N LEU A 94 -1.01 -1.19 -3.59
CA LEU A 94 -0.73 -0.45 -2.37
C LEU A 94 0.79 -0.45 -2.11
N PHE A 95 1.31 0.60 -1.50
CA PHE A 95 2.64 0.59 -0.90
C PHE A 95 2.73 -0.39 0.27
N ALA A 96 3.91 -0.55 0.84
CA ALA A 96 4.11 -1.52 1.91
C ALA A 96 3.31 -1.20 3.19
N GLY A 97 2.92 0.07 3.39
CA GLY A 97 2.06 0.49 4.49
C GLY A 97 0.60 0.08 4.32
N GLY A 98 0.23 -0.42 3.13
CA GLY A 98 -1.13 -0.80 2.80
C GLY A 98 -2.02 0.41 2.51
N LEU A 99 -3.29 0.28 2.87
CA LEU A 99 -4.31 1.30 2.65
C LEU A 99 -4.24 2.35 3.77
N TYR A 100 -4.06 3.62 3.40
CA TYR A 100 -4.02 4.73 4.36
C TYR A 100 -5.34 4.81 5.13
N LEU A 101 -5.25 4.90 6.46
CA LEU A 101 -6.39 4.85 7.38
C LEU A 101 -7.31 3.62 7.21
N LYS A 102 -6.82 2.56 6.54
CA LYS A 102 -7.61 1.43 6.02
C LYS A 102 -8.93 1.89 5.38
N SER A 103 -8.92 3.01 4.64
CA SER A 103 -10.15 3.71 4.22
C SER A 103 -10.33 3.81 2.70
N LEU A 104 -11.56 3.64 2.24
CA LEU A 104 -12.03 4.08 0.93
C LEU A 104 -12.70 5.45 1.06
N LEU A 105 -12.55 6.30 0.05
CA LEU A 105 -13.26 7.57 -0.06
C LEU A 105 -14.41 7.40 -1.05
N ASN A 106 -15.62 7.67 -0.60
CA ASN A 106 -16.84 7.53 -1.37
C ASN A 106 -17.15 8.83 -2.12
N LYS A 107 -17.34 8.75 -3.45
CA LYS A 107 -17.84 9.86 -4.28
C LYS A 107 -17.01 11.13 -4.15
N LEU A 108 -15.69 11.03 -4.31
CA LEU A 108 -14.79 12.18 -4.25
C LEU A 108 -14.96 13.08 -5.49
N PRO A 109 -15.29 14.37 -5.32
CA PRO A 109 -15.27 15.32 -6.43
C PRO A 109 -13.83 15.65 -6.83
N LEU A 110 -13.54 15.49 -8.11
CA LEU A 110 -12.28 15.88 -8.73
C LEU A 110 -12.27 17.39 -9.02
N PRO A 111 -11.09 18.01 -9.16
CA PRO A 111 -10.97 19.41 -9.58
C PRO A 111 -11.67 19.74 -10.90
N SER A 112 -11.90 18.74 -11.77
CA SER A 112 -12.64 18.86 -13.02
C SER A 112 -14.16 18.81 -12.88
N HIS A 113 -14.70 18.79 -11.65
CA HIS A 113 -16.12 18.60 -11.33
C HIS A 113 -16.69 17.21 -11.63
N LEU A 114 -15.88 16.30 -12.16
CA LEU A 114 -16.23 14.88 -12.25
C LEU A 114 -16.18 14.25 -10.86
N ILE A 115 -16.94 13.18 -10.65
CA ILE A 115 -17.01 12.46 -9.38
C ILE A 115 -16.57 11.03 -9.65
N THR A 116 -15.60 10.54 -8.90
CA THR A 116 -15.18 9.13 -8.93
C THR A 116 -16.13 8.31 -8.05
N ASP A 117 -16.34 7.03 -8.34
CA ASP A 117 -17.10 6.17 -7.42
C ASP A 117 -16.35 5.98 -6.10
N PHE A 118 -15.08 5.57 -6.19
CA PHE A 118 -14.22 5.43 -5.03
C PHE A 118 -12.83 6.01 -5.28
N VAL A 119 -12.19 6.43 -4.20
CA VAL A 119 -10.76 6.72 -4.17
C VAL A 119 -10.14 5.97 -3.02
N TYR A 120 -8.94 5.44 -3.22
CA TYR A 120 -8.15 4.92 -2.12
C TYR A 120 -6.74 5.49 -2.15
N ILE A 121 -6.16 5.62 -0.96
CA ILE A 121 -4.86 6.27 -0.78
C ILE A 121 -3.89 5.26 -0.18
N SER A 122 -2.69 5.21 -0.72
CA SER A 122 -1.56 4.54 -0.09
C SER A 122 -0.43 5.54 0.06
N VAL A 123 0.31 5.44 1.14
CA VAL A 123 1.30 6.43 1.55
C VAL A 123 2.63 5.76 1.88
N GLN A 124 3.71 6.43 1.54
CA GLN A 124 5.06 6.00 1.86
C GLN A 124 5.99 7.20 1.92
N GLY A 125 6.38 7.60 3.13
CA GLY A 125 7.15 8.82 3.35
C GLY A 125 6.39 10.04 2.78
N PRO A 126 7.01 10.82 1.89
CA PRO A 126 6.37 11.99 1.30
C PRO A 126 5.52 11.64 0.07
N ILE A 127 5.53 10.37 -0.36
CA ILE A 127 4.84 9.91 -1.56
C ILE A 127 3.42 9.53 -1.18
N VAL A 128 2.47 10.20 -1.83
CA VAL A 128 1.04 9.96 -1.70
C VAL A 128 0.55 9.37 -3.02
N LYS A 129 0.20 8.09 -3.02
CA LYS A 129 -0.44 7.42 -4.16
C LYS A 129 -1.95 7.46 -3.97
N ILE A 130 -2.62 8.09 -4.93
CA ILE A 130 -4.08 8.24 -4.98
C ILE A 130 -4.57 7.39 -6.15
N THR A 131 -5.36 6.36 -5.88
CA THR A 131 -6.00 5.58 -6.95
C THR A 131 -7.46 5.98 -7.08
N LEU A 132 -7.83 6.43 -8.28
CA LEU A 132 -9.21 6.74 -8.65
C LEU A 132 -9.86 5.49 -9.23
N VAL A 133 -11.06 5.16 -8.76
CA VAL A 133 -11.79 3.96 -9.14
C VAL A 133 -13.13 4.34 -9.77
N GLU A 134 -13.37 3.80 -10.96
CA GLU A 134 -14.67 3.79 -11.63
C GLU A 134 -15.26 2.37 -11.56
N ILE A 135 -16.55 2.29 -11.24
CA ILE A 135 -17.33 1.07 -11.21
C ILE A 135 -18.48 1.19 -12.19
N GLU A 136 -18.48 0.30 -13.15
CA GLU A 136 -19.47 0.25 -14.21
C GLU A 136 -20.49 -0.88 -14.01
N LYS A 137 -21.59 -0.84 -14.77
CA LYS A 137 -22.61 -1.89 -14.67
C LYS A 137 -22.04 -3.28 -14.99
N SER A 138 -22.40 -4.28 -14.17
CA SER A 138 -22.03 -5.69 -14.38
C SER A 138 -22.57 -6.26 -15.70
N SER A 139 -23.64 -5.68 -16.26
CA SER A 139 -24.24 -6.09 -17.53
C SER A 139 -23.49 -5.59 -18.77
N LYS A 140 -22.53 -4.66 -18.64
CA LYS A 140 -21.72 -4.20 -19.77
C LYS A 140 -20.76 -5.31 -20.16
N ALA A 141 -20.84 -5.74 -21.42
CA ALA A 141 -19.88 -6.70 -21.95
C ALA A 141 -18.56 -5.97 -22.28
N VAL A 142 -17.44 -6.60 -21.99
CA VAL A 142 -16.09 -6.05 -22.06
C VAL A 142 -15.36 -6.55 -23.30
N PHE A 143 -15.42 -7.86 -23.54
CA PHE A 143 -14.68 -8.56 -24.58
C PHE A 143 -15.57 -9.02 -25.72
N HIS A 144 -14.94 -9.20 -26.88
CA HIS A 144 -15.58 -9.83 -28.03
C HIS A 144 -15.21 -11.31 -28.13
N ASP A 145 -16.21 -12.19 -28.14
CA ASP A 145 -15.99 -13.64 -28.36
C ASP A 145 -15.66 -13.99 -29.83
N LYS A 146 -15.81 -13.04 -30.77
CA LYS A 146 -15.54 -13.29 -32.20
C LYS A 146 -14.05 -13.10 -32.50
N LEU A 147 -13.44 -14.10 -33.15
CA LEU A 147 -12.01 -14.14 -33.52
C LEU A 147 -11.49 -12.85 -34.17
N LEU A 148 -12.28 -12.23 -35.07
CA LEU A 148 -11.85 -11.01 -35.79
C LEU A 148 -11.84 -9.75 -34.91
N SER A 149 -12.53 -9.76 -33.78
CA SER A 149 -12.71 -8.59 -32.89
C SER A 149 -12.16 -8.80 -31.48
N GLN A 150 -11.63 -9.98 -31.16
CA GLN A 150 -11.11 -10.34 -29.83
C GLN A 150 -9.96 -9.45 -29.34
N TYR A 151 -9.35 -8.66 -30.23
CA TYR A 151 -8.27 -7.71 -29.95
C TYR A 151 -8.76 -6.28 -29.67
N ARG A 152 -10.07 -6.07 -29.53
CA ARG A 152 -10.70 -4.80 -29.18
C ARG A 152 -11.64 -4.98 -28.00
N LEU A 153 -11.82 -3.91 -27.22
CA LEU A 153 -12.90 -3.84 -26.24
C LEU A 153 -14.23 -3.61 -26.95
N ARG A 154 -15.32 -3.98 -26.30
CA ARG A 154 -16.64 -3.54 -26.75
C ARG A 154 -16.82 -2.05 -26.51
N SER A 155 -17.66 -1.43 -27.33
CA SER A 155 -17.88 0.03 -27.30
C SER A 155 -18.26 0.59 -25.93
N GLU A 156 -19.02 -0.14 -25.12
CA GLU A 156 -19.41 0.31 -23.78
C GLU A 156 -18.24 0.30 -22.79
N ALA A 157 -17.37 -0.73 -22.85
CA ALA A 157 -16.16 -0.79 -22.04
C ALA A 157 -15.10 0.21 -22.53
N GLU A 158 -14.98 0.40 -23.86
CA GLU A 158 -14.13 1.43 -24.47
C GLU A 158 -14.55 2.83 -24.01
N ALA A 159 -15.85 3.11 -23.92
CA ALA A 159 -16.35 4.38 -23.41
C ALA A 159 -15.95 4.62 -21.94
N ALA A 160 -16.06 3.60 -21.09
CA ALA A 160 -15.62 3.68 -19.69
C ALA A 160 -14.10 3.89 -19.57
N VAL A 161 -13.31 3.20 -20.40
CA VAL A 161 -11.86 3.44 -20.50
C VAL A 161 -11.57 4.88 -20.90
N ASN A 162 -12.29 5.43 -21.88
CA ASN A 162 -12.11 6.82 -22.32
C ASN A 162 -12.48 7.84 -21.24
N GLN A 163 -13.48 7.56 -20.39
CA GLN A 163 -13.80 8.39 -19.22
C GLN A 163 -12.61 8.43 -18.25
N VAL A 164 -12.03 7.28 -17.91
CA VAL A 164 -10.86 7.18 -17.05
C VAL A 164 -9.64 7.87 -17.67
N LYS A 165 -9.43 7.75 -18.99
CA LYS A 165 -8.39 8.51 -19.72
C LYS A 165 -8.62 10.02 -19.63
N GLY A 166 -9.86 10.49 -19.67
CA GLY A 166 -10.21 11.90 -19.46
C GLY A 166 -9.78 12.42 -18.08
N TRP A 167 -9.95 11.61 -17.03
CA TRP A 167 -9.42 11.95 -15.69
C TRP A 167 -7.90 12.03 -15.70
N LYS A 168 -7.25 11.05 -16.33
CA LYS A 168 -5.79 10.99 -16.47
C LYS A 168 -5.25 12.25 -17.12
N ASP A 169 -5.81 12.63 -18.26
CA ASP A 169 -5.38 13.81 -19.01
C ASP A 169 -5.58 15.11 -18.22
N THR A 170 -6.70 15.25 -17.52
CA THR A 170 -6.94 16.41 -16.63
C THR A 170 -5.90 16.48 -15.51
N LEU A 171 -5.61 15.34 -14.89
CA LEU A 171 -4.70 15.24 -13.75
C LEU A 171 -3.23 15.10 -14.18
N ARG A 172 -2.88 15.25 -15.46
CA ARG A 172 -1.47 15.40 -15.89
C ARG A 172 -0.87 16.73 -15.42
N HIS A 173 -1.70 17.76 -15.25
CA HIS A 173 -1.25 19.09 -14.82
C HIS A 173 -0.99 19.12 -13.31
N ASP A 174 0.21 19.55 -12.90
CA ASP A 174 0.60 19.60 -11.49
C ASP A 174 -0.32 20.47 -10.62
N VAL A 175 -0.87 21.54 -11.18
CA VAL A 175 -1.87 22.39 -10.50
C VAL A 175 -3.09 21.56 -10.11
N MET A 176 -3.61 20.74 -11.02
CA MET A 176 -4.78 19.89 -10.76
C MET A 176 -4.47 18.80 -9.74
N ARG A 177 -3.27 18.22 -9.78
CA ARG A 177 -2.80 17.25 -8.76
C ARG A 177 -2.72 17.88 -7.38
N LYS A 178 -2.15 19.08 -7.29
CA LYS A 178 -2.06 19.84 -6.04
C LYS A 178 -3.46 20.23 -5.52
N CYS A 179 -4.37 20.67 -6.39
CA CYS A 179 -5.76 20.92 -6.01
C CYS A 179 -6.47 19.67 -5.47
N LEU A 180 -6.29 18.51 -6.11
CA LEU A 180 -6.80 17.24 -5.62
C LEU A 180 -6.24 16.92 -4.22
N LEU A 181 -4.94 17.07 -4.02
CA LEU A 181 -4.34 16.82 -2.71
C LEU A 181 -4.81 17.83 -1.65
N CYS A 182 -5.03 19.10 -2.00
CA CYS A 182 -5.64 20.09 -1.11
C CYS A 182 -7.06 19.68 -0.69
N ASN A 183 -7.87 19.10 -1.58
CA ASN A 183 -9.19 18.57 -1.23
C ASN A 183 -9.09 17.41 -0.22
N LEU A 184 -7.98 16.67 -0.23
CA LEU A 184 -7.71 15.56 0.68
C LEU A 184 -7.02 15.99 1.97
N LYS A 185 -6.62 17.26 2.11
CA LYS A 185 -5.86 17.79 3.26
C LYS A 185 -6.41 17.36 4.63
N PRO A 186 -7.74 17.36 4.89
CA PRO A 186 -8.27 16.93 6.18
C PRO A 186 -7.89 15.50 6.58
N LEU A 187 -7.64 14.59 5.62
CA LEU A 187 -7.25 13.21 5.91
C LEU A 187 -5.82 13.08 6.42
N PHE A 188 -4.99 14.10 6.19
CA PHE A 188 -3.58 14.12 6.58
C PHE A 188 -3.36 14.89 7.88
N GLU A 189 -4.43 15.21 8.61
CA GLU A 189 -4.31 15.68 9.98
C GLU A 189 -3.65 14.60 10.84
N GLY A 190 -2.58 14.96 11.56
CA GLY A 190 -1.76 14.00 12.31
C GLY A 190 -0.83 13.14 11.45
N TYR A 191 -0.72 13.38 10.14
CA TYR A 191 0.30 12.74 9.32
C TYR A 191 1.68 13.24 9.76
N PRO A 192 2.66 12.36 10.03
CA PRO A 192 3.91 12.77 10.68
C PRO A 192 4.81 13.60 9.75
N LEU A 193 4.63 13.53 8.44
CA LEU A 193 5.39 14.33 7.48
C LEU A 193 4.60 15.57 7.03
N PRO A 194 5.26 16.73 6.88
CA PRO A 194 4.61 17.92 6.37
C PRO A 194 4.33 17.79 4.86
N ILE A 195 3.18 17.20 4.52
CA ILE A 195 2.66 17.19 3.15
C ILE A 195 2.22 18.61 2.74
N PHE A 196 1.79 19.40 3.72
CA PHE A 196 1.36 20.78 3.54
C PHE A 196 2.25 21.74 4.33
N SER A 197 2.57 22.87 3.72
CA SER A 197 3.22 24.02 4.33
C SER A 197 2.26 24.71 5.31
N PRO A 198 2.77 25.57 6.23
CA PRO A 198 1.92 26.32 7.17
C PRO A 198 0.88 27.22 6.50
N ASP A 199 1.17 27.73 5.29
CA ASP A 199 0.23 28.51 4.46
C ASP A 199 -0.87 27.65 3.80
N GLY A 200 -0.80 26.32 3.98
CA GLY A 200 -1.72 25.35 3.42
C GLY A 200 -1.40 24.87 2.00
N SER A 201 -0.32 25.36 1.39
CA SER A 201 0.16 24.86 0.09
C SER A 201 0.77 23.46 0.22
N VAL A 202 0.81 22.70 -0.88
CA VAL A 202 1.51 21.40 -0.93
C VAL A 202 3.02 21.63 -0.90
N THR A 203 3.74 20.94 -0.02
CA THR A 203 5.20 21.10 0.10
C THR A 203 5.92 20.59 -1.16
N PRO A 204 7.11 21.13 -1.51
CA PRO A 204 7.91 20.61 -2.62
C PRO A 204 8.42 19.18 -2.38
N LEU A 205 8.43 18.72 -1.13
CA LEU A 205 8.86 17.37 -0.77
C LEU A 205 7.78 16.33 -1.08
N ALA A 206 6.51 16.71 -1.06
CA ALA A 206 5.39 15.81 -1.32
C ALA A 206 5.36 15.38 -2.80
N ILE A 207 5.37 14.08 -3.03
CA ILE A 207 5.29 13.48 -4.37
C ILE A 207 3.90 12.88 -4.53
N ILE A 208 3.18 13.28 -5.59
CA ILE A 208 1.81 12.84 -5.84
C ILE A 208 1.81 11.85 -6.99
N GLU A 209 1.40 10.62 -6.72
CA GLU A 209 1.17 9.61 -7.74
C GLU A 209 -0.32 9.39 -7.92
N ILE A 210 -0.78 9.35 -9.17
CA ILE A 210 -2.18 9.08 -9.47
C ILE A 210 -2.24 7.80 -10.30
N SER A 211 -3.06 6.87 -9.84
CA SER A 211 -3.35 5.61 -10.52
C SER A 211 -4.84 5.49 -10.79
N TYR A 212 -5.19 4.60 -11.71
CA TYR A 212 -6.54 4.49 -12.22
C TYR A 212 -6.98 3.03 -12.27
N MET A 213 -8.20 2.77 -11.83
CA MET A 213 -8.81 1.45 -11.84
C MET A 213 -10.22 1.53 -12.41
N LEU A 214 -10.54 0.58 -13.29
CA LEU A 214 -11.87 0.42 -13.87
C LEU A 214 -12.36 -0.99 -13.55
N VAL A 215 -13.51 -1.08 -12.88
CA VAL A 215 -14.22 -2.34 -12.62
C VAL A 215 -15.44 -2.41 -13.51
N VAL A 216 -15.50 -3.35 -14.45
CA VAL A 216 -16.58 -3.43 -15.43
C VAL A 216 -16.89 -4.85 -15.86
N GLY A 217 -18.18 -5.16 -16.02
CA GLY A 217 -18.64 -6.40 -16.63
C GLY A 217 -18.54 -7.64 -15.75
N SER A 218 -19.28 -8.67 -16.16
CA SER A 218 -19.52 -9.91 -15.40
C SER A 218 -18.80 -11.14 -15.99
N GLU A 219 -17.86 -10.93 -16.92
CA GLU A 219 -17.18 -12.00 -17.63
C GLU A 219 -15.70 -12.13 -17.24
N MET A 220 -15.18 -13.35 -17.24
CA MET A 220 -13.74 -13.60 -17.07
C MET A 220 -13.03 -13.52 -18.44
N PRO A 221 -11.77 -13.07 -18.50
CA PRO A 221 -10.95 -13.19 -19.70
C PRO A 221 -10.74 -14.68 -20.03
N ARG A 222 -11.15 -15.10 -21.24
CA ARG A 222 -11.12 -16.52 -21.67
C ARG A 222 -9.99 -16.84 -22.65
N THR A 223 -9.47 -15.84 -23.33
CA THR A 223 -8.47 -16.01 -24.39
C THR A 223 -7.23 -15.18 -24.09
N ARG A 224 -6.10 -15.54 -24.72
CA ARG A 224 -4.87 -14.75 -24.65
C ARG A 224 -5.10 -13.31 -25.12
N ALA A 225 -5.90 -13.11 -26.16
CA ALA A 225 -6.23 -11.78 -26.67
C ALA A 225 -6.98 -10.90 -25.65
N HIS A 226 -7.87 -11.49 -24.83
CA HIS A 226 -8.53 -10.74 -23.75
C HIS A 226 -7.52 -10.32 -22.68
N GLN A 227 -6.59 -11.21 -22.33
CA GLN A 227 -5.52 -10.86 -21.40
C GLN A 227 -4.59 -9.79 -21.98
N ASP A 228 -4.22 -9.88 -23.26
CA ASP A 228 -3.38 -8.88 -23.92
C ASP A 228 -4.06 -7.49 -24.01
N LEU A 229 -5.40 -7.43 -23.99
CA LEU A 229 -6.14 -6.16 -23.87
C LEU A 229 -5.99 -5.55 -22.48
N ILE A 230 -6.16 -6.38 -21.43
CA ILE A 230 -5.96 -5.96 -20.03
C ILE A 230 -4.51 -5.51 -19.82
N ASP A 231 -3.56 -6.31 -20.29
CA ASP A 231 -2.13 -6.06 -20.16
C ASP A 231 -1.74 -4.75 -20.86
N ARG A 232 -2.23 -4.49 -22.08
CA ARG A 232 -1.97 -3.22 -22.79
C ARG A 232 -2.50 -2.00 -22.05
N LEU A 233 -3.70 -2.05 -21.49
CA LEU A 233 -4.21 -0.93 -20.68
C LEU A 233 -3.34 -0.65 -19.46
N TYR A 234 -2.80 -1.70 -18.84
CA TYR A 234 -1.91 -1.53 -17.70
C TYR A 234 -0.53 -1.00 -18.11
N LEU A 235 0.07 -1.60 -19.14
CA LEU A 235 1.42 -1.30 -19.59
C LEU A 235 1.51 0.05 -20.29
N ASP A 236 0.60 0.31 -21.23
CA ASP A 236 0.63 1.50 -22.08
C ASP A 236 -0.08 2.68 -21.41
N GLU A 237 -1.15 2.41 -20.64
CA GLU A 237 -2.02 3.45 -20.10
C GLU A 237 -1.97 3.59 -18.57
N SER A 238 -1.29 2.70 -17.83
CA SER A 238 -1.34 2.67 -16.36
C SER A 238 -2.77 2.60 -15.81
N ILE A 239 -3.67 1.91 -16.51
CA ILE A 239 -5.06 1.68 -16.08
C ILE A 239 -5.22 0.20 -15.72
N ILE A 240 -5.62 -0.08 -14.49
CA ILE A 240 -5.96 -1.43 -14.06
C ILE A 240 -7.40 -1.72 -14.48
N LEU A 241 -7.57 -2.59 -15.48
CA LEU A 241 -8.87 -3.11 -15.88
C LEU A 241 -9.17 -4.42 -15.14
N MET A 242 -10.29 -4.47 -14.42
CA MET A 242 -10.78 -5.69 -13.77
C MET A 242 -12.25 -5.90 -14.12
N THR A 243 -12.66 -7.16 -14.25
CA THR A 243 -14.08 -7.50 -14.23
C THR A 243 -14.53 -7.86 -12.83
N PHE A 244 -15.83 -7.80 -12.53
CA PHE A 244 -16.31 -8.14 -11.19
C PHE A 244 -15.89 -9.56 -10.74
N PRO A 245 -15.95 -10.61 -11.60
CA PRO A 245 -15.43 -11.92 -11.22
C PRO A 245 -13.94 -11.91 -10.86
N MET A 246 -13.08 -11.19 -11.60
CA MET A 246 -11.65 -11.05 -11.28
C MET A 246 -11.45 -10.41 -9.90
N MET A 247 -12.22 -9.36 -9.59
CA MET A 247 -12.18 -8.69 -8.30
C MET A 247 -12.63 -9.61 -7.17
N MET A 248 -13.72 -10.34 -7.36
CA MET A 248 -14.27 -11.26 -6.36
C MET A 248 -13.33 -12.42 -6.04
N GLU A 249 -12.64 -12.98 -7.04
CA GLU A 249 -11.62 -14.01 -6.80
C GLU A 249 -10.52 -13.54 -5.83
N LEU A 250 -10.14 -12.27 -5.89
CA LEU A 250 -9.11 -11.71 -5.01
C LEU A 250 -9.63 -11.47 -3.61
N VAL A 251 -10.78 -10.84 -3.51
CA VAL A 251 -11.41 -10.50 -2.24
C VAL A 251 -11.76 -11.76 -1.45
N ARG A 252 -12.20 -12.82 -2.13
CA ARG A 252 -12.54 -14.11 -1.50
C ARG A 252 -11.37 -14.74 -0.75
N ASN A 253 -10.15 -14.61 -1.29
CA ASN A 253 -8.96 -15.21 -0.68
C ASN A 253 -8.47 -14.42 0.54
N ARG A 254 -8.75 -13.11 0.60
CA ARG A 254 -8.24 -12.23 1.65
C ARG A 254 -9.17 -11.02 1.84
N PRO A 255 -10.32 -11.18 2.51
CA PRO A 255 -11.19 -10.05 2.80
C PRO A 255 -10.50 -9.11 3.79
N GLU A 256 -10.29 -7.88 3.36
CA GLU A 256 -9.64 -6.84 4.16
C GLU A 256 -10.68 -5.95 4.82
N VAL A 257 -10.56 -5.76 6.13
CA VAL A 257 -11.40 -4.80 6.86
C VAL A 257 -11.04 -3.39 6.42
N LYS A 258 -12.05 -2.64 5.94
CA LYS A 258 -11.90 -1.27 5.45
C LYS A 258 -12.99 -0.37 6.01
N ASN A 259 -12.64 0.89 6.21
CA ASN A 259 -13.55 1.99 6.49
C ASN A 259 -14.04 2.61 5.17
N VAL A 260 -15.19 3.29 5.21
CA VAL A 260 -15.63 4.18 4.12
C VAL A 260 -15.85 5.57 4.68
N LEU A 261 -15.12 6.52 4.12
CA LEU A 261 -15.19 7.93 4.46
C LEU A 261 -15.78 8.70 3.28
N LYS A 262 -16.40 9.84 3.56
CA LYS A 262 -16.89 10.79 2.57
C LYS A 262 -16.36 12.16 2.91
N LEU A 263 -15.71 12.81 1.94
CA LEU A 263 -15.24 14.18 2.08
C LEU A 263 -16.29 15.11 1.50
N GLY A 264 -16.74 16.07 2.31
CA GLY A 264 -17.66 17.12 1.89
C GLY A 264 -17.16 18.50 2.32
N THR A 265 -17.92 19.53 1.95
CA THR A 265 -17.64 20.92 2.34
C THR A 265 -17.64 21.15 3.85
N LYS A 266 -18.32 20.28 4.61
CA LYS A 266 -18.42 20.33 6.08
C LYS A 266 -17.36 19.48 6.80
N GLY A 267 -16.39 18.92 6.08
CA GLY A 267 -15.35 18.05 6.63
C GLY A 267 -15.52 16.58 6.26
N ILE A 268 -14.94 15.69 7.08
CA ILE A 268 -14.93 14.25 6.86
C ILE A 268 -16.13 13.62 7.57
N ARG A 269 -16.86 12.75 6.87
CA ARG A 269 -17.92 11.93 7.43
C ARG A 269 -17.57 10.46 7.28
N MET A 270 -17.87 9.67 8.31
CA MET A 270 -17.80 8.21 8.24
C MET A 270 -19.12 7.65 7.71
N GLU A 271 -19.06 6.86 6.64
CA GLU A 271 -20.21 6.14 6.09
C GLU A 271 -20.23 4.68 6.60
N THR A 272 -19.06 4.07 6.78
CA THR A 272 -18.93 2.72 7.34
C THR A 272 -17.65 2.60 8.16
N LEU A 273 -17.80 2.07 9.38
CA LEU A 273 -16.71 1.82 10.32
C LEU A 273 -16.32 0.35 10.26
N GLY A 274 -15.15 0.05 9.70
CA GLY A 274 -14.53 -1.26 9.74
C GLY A 274 -13.54 -1.39 10.89
N ASP A 275 -12.59 -0.46 10.97
CA ASP A 275 -11.51 -0.44 11.97
C ASP A 275 -11.30 0.97 12.51
N GLN A 276 -11.71 1.18 13.76
CA GLN A 276 -11.56 2.46 14.47
C GLN A 276 -10.11 2.81 14.77
N ASN A 277 -9.25 1.81 15.06
CA ASN A 277 -7.86 2.06 15.44
C ASN A 277 -7.07 2.64 14.27
N ALA A 278 -7.40 2.23 13.05
CA ALA A 278 -6.82 2.79 11.82
C ALA A 278 -7.18 4.28 11.60
N LEU A 279 -8.24 4.79 12.24
CA LEU A 279 -8.69 6.18 12.13
C LEU A 279 -8.12 7.08 13.23
N HIS A 280 -7.23 6.58 14.11
CA HIS A 280 -6.63 7.35 15.20
C HIS A 280 -6.10 8.74 14.77
N PRO A 281 -5.41 8.93 13.62
CA PRO A 281 -4.90 10.24 13.23
C PRO A 281 -5.98 11.32 13.08
N ILE A 282 -7.20 10.92 12.69
CA ILE A 282 -8.34 11.81 12.45
C ILE A 282 -9.52 11.56 13.41
N ALA A 283 -9.28 10.85 14.52
CA ALA A 283 -10.33 10.43 15.44
C ALA A 283 -11.09 11.63 16.05
N SER A 284 -10.38 12.74 16.34
CA SER A 284 -10.97 13.99 16.83
C SER A 284 -11.98 14.58 15.84
N VAL A 285 -11.62 14.64 14.55
CA VAL A 285 -12.47 15.16 13.47
C VAL A 285 -13.74 14.32 13.30
N LEU A 286 -13.61 13.01 13.51
CA LEU A 286 -14.71 12.04 13.40
C LEU A 286 -15.50 11.84 14.70
N SER A 287 -15.15 12.56 15.77
CA SER A 287 -15.74 12.38 17.12
C SER A 287 -15.67 10.92 17.61
N LEU A 288 -14.58 10.22 17.28
CA LEU A 288 -14.32 8.84 17.70
C LEU A 288 -13.52 8.81 19.00
N ALA A 289 -13.76 7.81 19.83
CA ALA A 289 -12.92 7.57 21.01
C ALA A 289 -11.49 7.20 20.57
N VAL A 290 -10.49 7.76 21.25
CA VAL A 290 -9.08 7.46 20.97
C VAL A 290 -8.72 6.14 21.65
N GLY A 291 -8.61 5.08 20.86
CA GLY A 291 -8.10 3.77 21.31
C GLY A 291 -6.57 3.69 21.22
N PRO A 292 -5.96 2.59 21.71
CA PRO A 292 -4.55 2.31 21.46
C PRO A 292 -4.29 2.21 19.95
N THR A 293 -3.22 2.85 19.46
CA THR A 293 -2.88 2.81 18.04
C THR A 293 -2.28 1.45 17.66
N GLU A 294 -2.70 0.88 16.53
CA GLU A 294 -2.03 -0.28 15.92
C GLU A 294 -0.71 0.10 15.23
N ASP A 295 -0.40 1.39 15.21
CA ASP A 295 0.77 1.97 14.56
C ASP A 295 1.48 2.93 15.54
N PRO A 296 2.12 2.42 16.61
CA PRO A 296 2.68 3.23 17.70
C PRO A 296 3.78 4.18 17.27
N TYR A 297 4.39 3.96 16.10
CA TYR A 297 5.42 4.83 15.52
C TYR A 297 5.06 5.35 14.12
N SER A 298 3.77 5.34 13.76
CA SER A 298 3.29 5.79 12.45
C SER A 298 4.00 5.13 11.24
N VAL A 299 4.44 3.88 11.41
CA VAL A 299 5.13 3.01 10.43
C VAL A 299 4.25 2.72 9.24
N ARG A 300 3.00 2.31 9.47
CA ARG A 300 2.03 2.02 8.40
C ARG A 300 1.61 3.31 7.68
N SER A 301 1.63 4.41 8.41
CA SER A 301 1.14 5.71 7.96
C SER A 301 2.20 6.47 7.15
N ALA A 302 3.46 6.50 7.55
CA ALA A 302 4.50 7.27 6.85
C ALA A 302 5.81 6.52 6.66
N GLY A 303 5.96 5.37 7.31
CA GLY A 303 7.27 4.87 7.68
C GLY A 303 7.65 3.55 7.06
N LEU A 304 7.70 3.44 5.74
CA LEU A 304 8.39 2.31 5.10
C LEU A 304 9.32 2.76 3.98
N GLY A 305 10.29 3.64 4.23
CA GLY A 305 11.34 4.00 3.27
C GLY A 305 12.73 3.53 3.69
N TRP A 306 13.21 2.38 3.20
CA TRP A 306 14.43 1.76 3.75
C TRP A 306 15.73 2.49 3.33
N THR A 307 16.52 2.84 4.35
CA THR A 307 17.98 3.09 4.45
C THR A 307 18.80 3.40 3.19
N GLY A 308 19.62 4.46 3.29
CA GLY A 308 20.99 4.47 2.77
C GLY A 308 21.27 5.30 1.53
N SER A 309 20.27 5.66 0.72
CA SER A 309 20.45 6.58 -0.39
C SER A 309 19.81 7.92 -0.09
N ASP A 310 20.49 8.98 -0.51
CA ASP A 310 19.94 10.31 -0.66
C ASP A 310 18.52 10.19 -1.24
N THR A 311 17.54 10.77 -0.57
CA THR A 311 16.11 10.67 -0.90
C THR A 311 15.77 11.24 -2.28
N ARG A 312 16.75 11.87 -2.94
CA ARG A 312 16.73 12.15 -4.38
C ARG A 312 16.63 10.89 -5.25
N TYR A 313 17.10 9.74 -4.77
CA TYR A 313 17.11 8.46 -5.49
C TYR A 313 16.13 7.46 -4.87
N ARG A 314 14.85 7.58 -5.28
CA ARG A 314 13.81 6.55 -5.13
C ARG A 314 14.25 5.16 -5.62
N ASP A 315 15.32 5.12 -6.41
CA ASP A 315 15.77 3.95 -7.12
C ASP A 315 16.35 2.86 -6.22
N GLY A 316 16.58 3.03 -4.92
CA GLY A 316 17.08 1.92 -4.08
C GLY A 316 16.15 0.69 -4.07
N ALA A 317 16.62 -0.46 -4.56
CA ALA A 317 15.89 -1.72 -4.68
C ALA A 317 15.40 -2.30 -3.35
N PHE A 318 16.05 -1.91 -2.25
CA PHE A 318 15.69 -2.34 -0.90
C PHE A 318 14.62 -1.44 -0.26
N HIS A 319 14.25 -0.34 -0.91
CA HIS A 319 13.14 0.51 -0.51
C HIS A 319 11.80 -0.22 -0.75
N PRO A 320 10.84 -0.26 0.19
CA PRO A 320 9.64 -1.10 0.07
C PRO A 320 8.75 -0.81 -1.15
N ALA A 321 8.64 0.44 -1.61
CA ALA A 321 7.93 0.74 -2.84
C ALA A 321 8.68 0.18 -4.06
N SER A 322 10.01 0.20 -4.00
CA SER A 322 10.92 -0.30 -5.03
C SER A 322 10.93 -1.83 -5.07
N VAL A 323 10.86 -2.49 -3.91
CA VAL A 323 10.64 -3.95 -3.81
C VAL A 323 9.35 -4.34 -4.52
N LYS A 324 8.24 -3.64 -4.24
CA LYS A 324 6.98 -3.86 -4.95
C LYS A 324 7.12 -3.56 -6.44
N ALA A 325 7.76 -2.46 -6.82
CA ALA A 325 7.98 -2.12 -8.23
C ALA A 325 8.77 -3.21 -8.98
N ILE A 326 9.83 -3.76 -8.38
CA ILE A 326 10.60 -4.90 -8.91
C ILE A 326 9.70 -6.14 -9.03
N PHE A 327 8.83 -6.37 -8.06
CA PHE A 327 7.88 -7.49 -8.09
C PHE A 327 6.85 -7.34 -9.23
N TYR A 328 6.30 -6.13 -9.43
CA TYR A 328 5.40 -5.84 -10.55
C TYR A 328 6.09 -5.91 -11.90
N ARG A 329 7.32 -5.40 -11.98
CA ARG A 329 8.16 -5.45 -13.18
C ARG A 329 8.38 -6.90 -13.63
N SER A 330 8.81 -7.74 -12.70
CA SER A 330 9.10 -9.16 -12.97
C SER A 330 7.85 -10.04 -13.12
N GLY A 331 6.65 -9.51 -12.81
CA GLY A 331 5.44 -10.31 -12.72
C GLY A 331 5.51 -11.41 -11.65
N GLY A 332 6.34 -11.23 -10.62
CA GLY A 332 6.56 -12.18 -9.53
C GLY A 332 7.36 -13.42 -9.92
N LEU A 333 8.00 -13.39 -11.08
CA LEU A 333 8.84 -14.45 -11.63
C LEU A 333 10.32 -14.11 -11.53
N CYS A 334 11.18 -15.11 -11.61
CA CYS A 334 12.61 -14.91 -11.72
C CYS A 334 12.96 -14.18 -13.04
N GLU A 335 13.74 -13.10 -12.95
CA GLU A 335 14.15 -12.29 -14.10
C GLU A 335 15.37 -12.85 -14.85
N LYS A 336 15.94 -13.99 -14.43
CA LYS A 336 17.02 -14.66 -15.18
C LYS A 336 16.48 -15.10 -16.55
N PRO A 337 17.18 -14.84 -17.67
CA PRO A 337 16.68 -15.20 -19.00
C PRO A 337 16.47 -16.71 -19.10
N GLY A 338 15.30 -17.11 -19.61
CA GLY A 338 14.89 -18.51 -19.71
C GLY A 338 14.35 -19.13 -18.42
N CYS A 339 14.33 -18.39 -17.30
CA CYS A 339 13.68 -18.84 -16.08
C CYS A 339 12.26 -18.31 -15.97
N SER A 340 11.31 -19.15 -15.56
CA SER A 340 9.92 -18.77 -15.31
C SER A 340 9.46 -19.19 -13.91
N GLN A 341 10.40 -19.44 -13.00
CA GLN A 341 10.06 -19.88 -11.65
C GLN A 341 9.47 -18.72 -10.85
N PRO A 342 8.31 -18.91 -10.19
CA PRO A 342 7.75 -17.92 -9.29
C PRO A 342 8.62 -17.78 -8.04
N VAL A 343 8.78 -16.54 -7.56
CA VAL A 343 9.53 -16.26 -6.32
C VAL A 343 8.67 -16.49 -5.07
N VAL A 344 7.35 -16.48 -5.21
CA VAL A 344 6.40 -16.77 -4.13
C VAL A 344 5.50 -17.92 -4.55
N VAL A 345 5.55 -19.01 -3.78
CA VAL A 345 4.76 -20.24 -3.99
C VAL A 345 3.89 -20.48 -2.77
N GLY A 346 2.57 -20.29 -2.93
CA GLY A 346 1.66 -20.20 -1.80
C GLY A 346 2.05 -19.04 -0.89
N ASP A 347 2.25 -19.33 0.39
CA ASP A 347 2.69 -18.35 1.39
C ASP A 347 4.20 -18.36 1.66
N LYS A 348 4.97 -19.11 0.87
CA LYS A 348 6.42 -19.23 1.03
C LYS A 348 7.16 -18.41 -0.01
N VAL A 349 8.17 -17.67 0.44
CA VAL A 349 9.14 -16.98 -0.41
C VAL A 349 10.29 -17.92 -0.71
N ALA A 350 10.51 -18.21 -1.99
CA ALA A 350 11.53 -19.11 -2.53
C ALA A 350 12.47 -18.36 -3.49
N GLY A 351 13.01 -17.25 -3.02
CA GLY A 351 13.88 -16.36 -3.79
C GLY A 351 14.11 -15.03 -3.10
N GLY A 352 14.68 -14.06 -3.81
CA GLY A 352 15.08 -12.79 -3.23
C GLY A 352 15.44 -11.74 -4.27
N LEU A 353 16.08 -10.67 -3.80
CA LEU A 353 16.61 -9.59 -4.63
C LEU A 353 18.12 -9.79 -4.80
N SER A 354 18.59 -9.80 -6.04
CA SER A 354 20.01 -10.01 -6.36
C SER A 354 20.53 -8.86 -7.22
N ALA A 355 21.68 -8.30 -6.85
CA ALA A 355 22.39 -7.37 -7.73
C ALA A 355 22.80 -8.08 -9.02
N ILE A 356 22.65 -7.40 -10.17
CA ILE A 356 23.03 -7.93 -11.48
C ILE A 356 24.52 -7.74 -11.77
N TYR A 357 25.20 -6.86 -11.04
CA TYR A 357 26.64 -6.65 -11.14
C TYR A 357 27.37 -7.39 -10.01
N ASN A 358 28.49 -8.02 -10.34
CA ASN A 358 29.34 -8.77 -9.41
C ASN A 358 30.80 -8.33 -9.42
N VAL A 359 31.11 -7.23 -10.12
CA VAL A 359 32.43 -6.59 -10.15
C VAL A 359 32.25 -5.08 -9.91
N ILE A 360 33.11 -4.52 -9.06
CA ILE A 360 33.23 -3.08 -8.78
C ILE A 360 34.67 -2.69 -9.13
N ASP A 361 34.85 -1.69 -9.98
CA ASP A 361 36.14 -1.11 -10.37
C ASP A 361 36.22 0.39 -9.98
N GLU A 362 37.30 1.07 -10.37
CA GLU A 362 37.56 2.47 -9.99
C GLU A 362 36.54 3.46 -10.58
N ASP A 363 35.92 3.11 -11.72
CA ASP A 363 34.90 3.93 -12.39
C ASP A 363 33.47 3.62 -11.90
N SER A 364 33.32 2.61 -11.02
CA SER A 364 32.01 2.16 -10.55
C SER A 364 31.44 3.12 -9.51
N ASP A 365 30.28 3.72 -9.81
CA ASP A 365 29.52 4.47 -8.82
C ASP A 365 28.79 3.51 -7.86
N VAL A 366 29.50 3.09 -6.81
CA VAL A 366 29.01 2.18 -5.77
C VAL A 366 27.72 2.65 -5.09
N SER A 367 27.39 3.94 -5.15
CA SER A 367 26.15 4.47 -4.59
C SER A 367 24.91 3.96 -5.34
N THR A 368 25.05 3.64 -6.62
CA THR A 368 23.98 3.10 -7.49
C THR A 368 23.87 1.58 -7.45
N PHE A 369 24.78 0.87 -6.76
CA PHE A 369 24.82 -0.59 -6.76
C PHE A 369 23.49 -1.22 -6.30
N GLY A 370 22.84 -0.55 -5.35
CA GLY A 370 21.55 -0.95 -4.82
C GLY A 370 20.34 -0.49 -5.63
N ASP A 371 20.50 0.12 -6.81
CA ASP A 371 19.38 0.66 -7.56
C ASP A 371 18.47 -0.46 -8.14
N THR A 372 17.19 -0.14 -8.33
CA THR A 372 16.12 -0.99 -8.87
C THR A 372 16.45 -1.49 -10.26
N ARG A 373 17.17 -0.68 -11.02
CA ARG A 373 17.68 -1.00 -12.35
C ARG A 373 18.87 -1.97 -12.31
N HIS A 374 19.51 -2.10 -11.16
CA HIS A 374 20.69 -2.94 -10.92
C HIS A 374 20.37 -4.16 -10.06
N VAL A 375 19.12 -4.34 -9.63
CA VAL A 375 18.68 -5.44 -8.77
C VAL A 375 17.49 -6.18 -9.39
N ALA A 376 17.68 -7.48 -9.60
CA ALA A 376 16.71 -8.39 -10.19
C ALA A 376 15.96 -9.19 -9.11
N LEU A 377 14.71 -9.55 -9.40
CA LEU A 377 13.97 -10.57 -8.66
C LEU A 377 14.42 -11.96 -9.12
N THR A 378 14.92 -12.78 -8.19
CA THR A 378 15.51 -14.08 -8.50
C THR A 378 14.86 -15.19 -7.67
N CYS A 379 14.66 -16.37 -8.28
CA CYS A 379 14.29 -17.56 -7.51
C CYS A 379 15.49 -18.09 -6.72
N GLU A 380 15.24 -18.99 -5.77
CA GLU A 380 16.25 -19.60 -4.90
C GLU A 380 17.48 -20.14 -5.66
N LYS A 381 17.25 -20.81 -6.81
CA LYS A 381 18.35 -21.36 -7.64
C LYS A 381 19.29 -20.29 -8.19
N HIS A 382 18.76 -19.11 -8.53
CA HIS A 382 19.51 -18.03 -9.17
C HIS A 382 19.94 -16.94 -8.20
N HIS A 383 19.46 -16.96 -6.95
CA HIS A 383 19.68 -15.88 -5.99
C HIS A 383 21.17 -15.59 -5.73
N PHE A 384 21.99 -16.64 -5.68
CA PHE A 384 23.45 -16.54 -5.48
C PHE A 384 24.27 -16.79 -6.76
N ARG A 385 23.61 -17.04 -7.90
CA ARG A 385 24.26 -17.46 -9.16
C ARG A 385 23.61 -16.83 -10.40
N LEU A 386 23.10 -15.60 -10.30
CA LEU A 386 22.41 -14.91 -11.40
C LEU A 386 23.28 -14.84 -12.67
N ASN A 387 24.57 -14.55 -12.49
CA ASN A 387 25.55 -14.40 -13.56
C ASN A 387 26.32 -15.69 -13.87
N GLY A 388 26.07 -16.79 -13.14
CA GLY A 388 26.94 -17.97 -13.23
C GLY A 388 28.40 -17.59 -12.95
N ASP A 389 29.27 -17.87 -13.91
CA ASP A 389 30.70 -17.54 -13.86
C ASP A 389 31.04 -16.21 -14.57
N ASP A 390 30.06 -15.59 -15.24
CA ASP A 390 30.28 -14.34 -15.97
C ASP A 390 30.51 -13.17 -15.01
N ARG A 391 31.34 -12.21 -15.46
CA ARG A 391 31.70 -11.01 -14.72
C ARG A 391 31.10 -9.78 -15.36
N TYR A 392 30.29 -9.04 -14.60
CA TYR A 392 29.68 -7.79 -15.03
C TYR A 392 30.04 -6.68 -14.04
N THR A 393 30.69 -5.64 -14.55
CA THR A 393 31.08 -4.46 -13.79
C THR A 393 29.93 -3.46 -13.69
N LEU A 394 29.70 -2.92 -12.49
CA LEU A 394 28.77 -1.82 -12.27
C LEU A 394 29.06 -0.63 -13.21
N GLY A 395 28.01 -0.04 -13.77
CA GLY A 395 28.12 1.07 -14.72
C GLY A 395 28.37 0.66 -16.18
N LYS A 396 28.67 -0.61 -16.45
CA LYS A 396 28.79 -1.15 -17.81
C LYS A 396 27.49 -1.85 -18.24
N VAL A 397 27.34 -2.12 -19.54
CA VAL A 397 26.12 -2.75 -20.08
C VAL A 397 25.94 -4.16 -19.50
N HIS A 398 24.75 -4.44 -18.98
CA HIS A 398 24.34 -5.76 -18.52
C HIS A 398 23.23 -6.33 -19.42
N PRO A 399 23.25 -7.62 -19.82
CA PRO A 399 22.22 -8.22 -20.67
C PRO A 399 20.80 -8.13 -20.12
N LEU A 400 20.64 -8.12 -18.79
CA LEU A 400 19.35 -7.90 -18.13
C LEU A 400 18.91 -6.45 -18.06
N GLY A 401 19.80 -5.48 -18.29
CA GLY A 401 19.51 -4.06 -18.06
C GLY A 401 18.27 -3.58 -18.79
N GLU A 402 18.17 -3.86 -20.09
CA GLU A 402 17.03 -3.45 -20.92
C GLU A 402 15.73 -4.16 -20.53
N ALA A 403 15.78 -5.48 -20.30
CA ALA A 403 14.62 -6.26 -19.88
C ALA A 403 14.06 -5.77 -18.53
N MET A 404 14.93 -5.34 -17.62
CA MET A 404 14.59 -4.79 -16.31
C MET A 404 14.10 -3.33 -16.35
N MET A 405 14.02 -2.69 -17.52
CA MET A 405 13.35 -1.40 -17.67
C MET A 405 11.86 -1.54 -18.00
N MET A 406 11.44 -2.72 -18.46
CA MET A 406 10.07 -2.96 -18.93
C MET A 406 9.19 -3.47 -17.80
N ARG A 407 8.04 -2.81 -17.57
CA ARG A 407 7.04 -3.28 -16.61
C ARG A 407 6.41 -4.59 -17.12
N GLY A 408 6.18 -5.54 -16.22
CA GLY A 408 5.46 -6.77 -16.51
C GLY A 408 3.93 -6.56 -16.53
N PRO A 409 3.17 -7.49 -17.14
CA PRO A 409 1.72 -7.41 -17.15
C PRO A 409 1.15 -7.53 -15.73
N TYR A 410 0.06 -6.80 -15.46
CA TYR A 410 -0.64 -6.92 -14.18
C TYR A 410 -1.29 -8.30 -14.06
N ARG A 411 -1.09 -8.94 -12.90
CA ARG A 411 -1.80 -10.17 -12.55
C ARG A 411 -2.46 -9.99 -11.19
N PRO A 412 -3.75 -10.27 -11.04
CA PRO A 412 -4.45 -10.19 -9.76
C PRO A 412 -3.70 -10.83 -8.57
N LYS A 413 -3.14 -12.03 -8.76
CA LYS A 413 -2.39 -12.77 -7.73
C LYS A 413 -1.08 -12.10 -7.29
N LEU A 414 -0.58 -11.17 -8.10
CA LEU A 414 0.69 -10.47 -7.90
C LEU A 414 0.65 -9.57 -6.67
N ASP A 415 -0.49 -8.94 -6.37
CA ASP A 415 -0.66 -8.09 -5.18
C ASP A 415 -0.42 -8.89 -3.89
N ALA A 416 -1.03 -10.08 -3.81
CA ALA A 416 -0.90 -10.98 -2.67
C ALA A 416 0.54 -11.50 -2.55
N GLN A 417 1.13 -11.95 -3.65
CA GLN A 417 2.52 -12.42 -3.69
C GLN A 417 3.51 -11.33 -3.29
N ALA A 418 3.36 -10.11 -3.80
CA ALA A 418 4.20 -8.97 -3.45
C ALA A 418 4.09 -8.64 -1.95
N THR A 419 2.88 -8.72 -1.39
CA THR A 419 2.66 -8.51 0.04
C THR A 419 3.33 -9.59 0.89
N THR A 420 3.22 -10.86 0.49
CA THR A 420 3.91 -11.98 1.13
C THR A 420 5.42 -11.80 1.07
N PHE A 421 5.95 -11.42 -0.10
CA PHE A 421 7.38 -11.15 -0.30
C PHE A 421 7.88 -10.02 0.60
N SER A 422 7.22 -8.86 0.59
CA SER A 422 7.59 -7.72 1.43
C SER A 422 7.53 -8.06 2.93
N SER A 423 6.55 -8.84 3.36
CA SER A 423 6.40 -9.26 4.75
C SER A 423 7.54 -10.20 5.19
N ALA A 424 7.87 -11.20 4.37
CA ALA A 424 8.98 -12.11 4.64
C ALA A 424 10.34 -11.39 4.62
N PHE A 425 10.54 -10.49 3.65
CA PHE A 425 11.75 -9.67 3.57
C PHE A 425 11.92 -8.83 4.84
N LYS A 426 10.88 -8.11 5.27
CA LYS A 426 10.87 -7.34 6.53
C LYS A 426 11.17 -8.24 7.74
N ALA A 427 10.52 -9.40 7.84
CA ALA A 427 10.70 -10.33 8.95
C ALA A 427 12.15 -10.87 9.03
N SER A 428 12.78 -11.15 7.89
CA SER A 428 14.17 -11.64 7.84
C SER A 428 15.15 -10.64 8.45
N VAL A 429 15.05 -9.37 8.08
CA VAL A 429 15.96 -8.32 8.56
C VAL A 429 15.77 -8.06 10.06
N ILE A 430 14.53 -8.04 10.52
CA ILE A 430 14.22 -7.86 11.95
C ILE A 430 14.78 -9.02 12.77
N LYS A 431 14.58 -10.26 12.30
CA LYS A 431 15.06 -11.47 12.99
C LYS A 431 16.57 -11.43 13.23
N ASP A 432 17.35 -11.00 12.24
CA ASP A 432 18.80 -10.91 12.36
C ASP A 432 19.20 -9.90 13.44
N ILE A 433 18.56 -8.72 13.47
CA ILE A 433 18.83 -7.70 14.48
C ILE A 433 18.44 -8.18 15.88
N LEU A 434 17.26 -8.80 16.05
CA LEU A 434 16.84 -9.37 17.34
C LEU A 434 17.87 -10.36 17.87
N SER A 435 18.41 -11.22 17.00
CA SER A 435 19.45 -12.18 17.37
C SER A 435 20.76 -11.49 17.79
N LEU A 436 21.17 -10.41 17.12
CA LEU A 436 22.41 -9.68 17.42
C LEU A 436 22.34 -8.95 18.76
N VAL A 437 21.15 -8.52 19.19
CA VAL A 437 20.94 -7.84 20.49
C VAL A 437 20.41 -8.78 21.58
N GLU A 438 20.48 -10.09 21.36
CA GLU A 438 20.05 -11.14 22.31
C GLU A 438 18.60 -10.97 22.79
N VAL A 439 17.67 -10.58 21.90
CA VAL A 439 16.23 -10.53 22.20
C VAL A 439 15.56 -11.79 21.67
N ASP A 440 15.11 -12.64 22.59
CA ASP A 440 14.40 -13.88 22.28
C ASP A 440 12.89 -13.60 22.13
N SER A 441 12.35 -13.71 20.91
CA SER A 441 10.93 -13.44 20.64
C SER A 441 9.95 -14.36 21.38
N THR A 442 10.42 -15.51 21.88
CA THR A 442 9.59 -16.44 22.66
C THR A 442 9.57 -16.10 24.15
N LYS A 443 10.69 -15.62 24.70
CA LYS A 443 10.82 -15.26 26.11
C LYS A 443 10.45 -13.80 26.39
N GLU A 444 10.71 -12.91 25.45
CA GLU A 444 10.52 -11.46 25.56
C GLU A 444 9.60 -10.93 24.43
N PRO A 445 8.38 -11.47 24.24
CA PRO A 445 7.53 -11.14 23.08
C PRO A 445 7.17 -9.65 23.00
N GLY A 446 7.00 -8.97 24.15
CA GLY A 446 6.70 -7.54 24.19
C GLY A 446 7.87 -6.68 23.69
N LEU A 447 9.09 -6.93 24.19
CA LEU A 447 10.29 -6.23 23.74
C LEU A 447 10.59 -6.53 22.26
N ALA A 448 10.47 -7.79 21.84
CA ALA A 448 10.65 -8.18 20.45
C ALA A 448 9.65 -7.47 19.53
N GLY A 449 8.38 -7.39 19.91
CA GLY A 449 7.34 -6.66 19.18
C GLY A 449 7.65 -5.17 19.07
N HIS A 450 7.94 -4.51 20.20
CA HIS A 450 8.27 -3.08 20.23
C HIS A 450 9.53 -2.75 19.42
N LEU A 451 10.59 -3.55 19.55
CA LEU A 451 11.83 -3.36 18.79
C LEU A 451 11.59 -3.60 17.30
N SER A 452 10.77 -4.58 16.93
CA SER A 452 10.39 -4.83 15.53
C SER A 452 9.68 -3.63 14.92
N ASP A 453 8.69 -3.07 15.62
CA ASP A 453 7.94 -1.90 15.15
C ASP A 453 8.83 -0.66 15.09
N TRP A 454 9.67 -0.45 16.11
CA TRP A 454 10.63 0.65 16.14
C TRP A 454 11.67 0.53 15.02
N LEU A 455 12.21 -0.65 14.76
CA LEU A 455 13.15 -0.88 13.64
C LEU A 455 12.50 -0.56 12.30
N CYS A 456 11.23 -0.93 12.12
CA CYS A 456 10.51 -0.58 10.90
C CYS A 456 10.36 0.94 10.76
N ALA A 457 10.02 1.62 11.85
CA ALA A 457 9.90 3.07 11.89
C ALA A 457 11.25 3.75 11.58
N VAL A 458 12.33 3.34 12.22
CA VAL A 458 13.64 3.98 12.07
C VAL A 458 14.26 3.72 10.71
N ARG A 459 14.10 2.51 10.19
CA ARG A 459 14.56 2.18 8.83
C ARG A 459 13.85 3.00 7.78
N SER A 460 12.68 3.56 8.10
CA SER A 460 11.88 4.37 7.20
C SER A 460 12.24 5.85 7.12
N LEU A 461 13.07 6.30 8.05
CA LEU A 461 13.43 7.70 8.16
C LEU A 461 14.39 8.09 7.05
N TYR A 462 14.28 9.35 6.64
CA TYR A 462 15.36 9.97 5.88
C TYR A 462 16.64 10.02 6.72
N MET A 463 17.79 10.04 6.03
CA MET A 463 19.11 10.05 6.68
C MET A 463 19.25 11.16 7.73
N HIS A 464 18.72 12.36 7.50
CA HIS A 464 18.86 13.48 8.43
C HIS A 464 18.10 13.28 9.77
N PRO A 465 16.78 13.00 9.79
CA PRO A 465 16.07 12.54 10.99
C PRO A 465 16.69 11.30 11.65
N GLN A 466 17.20 10.35 10.86
CA GLN A 466 17.83 9.14 11.40
C GLN A 466 19.12 9.47 12.18
N ARG A 467 20.00 10.30 11.61
CA ARG A 467 21.21 10.79 12.31
C ARG A 467 20.87 11.63 13.53
N LEU A 468 19.82 12.45 13.45
CA LEU A 468 19.34 13.23 14.58
C LEU A 468 18.84 12.30 15.70
N LEU A 469 18.06 11.27 15.38
CA LEU A 469 17.60 10.29 16.35
C LEU A 469 18.78 9.59 17.03
N ALA A 470 19.79 9.14 16.26
CA ALA A 470 21.01 8.56 16.82
C ALA A 470 21.71 9.52 17.81
N SER A 471 21.83 10.80 17.43
CA SER A 471 22.45 11.84 18.28
C SER A 471 21.65 12.08 19.57
N ILE A 472 20.32 12.06 19.51
CA ILE A 472 19.44 12.19 20.67
C ILE A 472 19.66 11.01 21.64
N VAL A 473 19.69 9.77 21.11
CA VAL A 473 19.84 8.57 21.94
C VAL A 473 21.25 8.49 22.55
N GLU A 474 22.30 8.80 21.78
CA GLU A 474 23.67 8.86 22.29
C GLU A 474 23.83 9.91 23.38
N ASN A 475 23.31 11.13 23.17
CA ASN A 475 23.36 12.19 24.17
C ASN A 475 22.58 11.84 25.45
N GLN A 476 21.48 11.09 25.31
CA GLN A 476 20.67 10.66 26.45
C GLN A 476 21.40 9.64 27.34
N PHE A 477 22.10 8.65 26.76
CA PHE A 477 22.57 7.48 27.49
C PHE A 477 24.09 7.27 27.55
N MET A 478 24.85 7.78 26.58
CA MET A 478 26.30 7.48 26.47
C MET A 478 27.20 8.57 27.07
N ARG A 479 26.68 9.78 27.33
CA ARG A 479 27.37 10.90 28.03
C ARG A 479 28.84 11.16 27.62
N GLN A 480 29.30 10.72 26.44
CA GLN A 480 30.65 10.97 25.97
C GLN A 480 30.77 12.41 25.44
N ASP A 481 31.98 12.97 25.47
CA ASP A 481 32.35 14.36 25.07
C ASP A 481 32.04 14.74 23.60
N PHE A 482 31.31 13.91 22.88
CA PHE A 482 30.86 14.19 21.52
C PHE A 482 29.72 15.19 21.53
N GLY A 483 29.99 16.41 21.04
CA GLY A 483 29.04 17.42 20.57
C GLY A 483 27.71 17.53 21.32
N TRP A 484 27.55 18.60 22.11
CA TRP A 484 26.29 18.90 22.81
C TRP A 484 25.09 18.93 21.86
N CYS A 485 24.23 17.91 21.92
CA CYS A 485 22.93 17.93 21.26
C CYS A 485 21.95 18.65 22.16
N ILE A 486 21.52 19.85 21.77
CA ILE A 486 20.43 20.56 22.46
C ILE A 486 19.15 19.75 22.24
N ARG A 487 18.44 19.44 23.33
CA ARG A 487 17.20 18.65 23.32
C ARG A 487 16.04 19.46 23.90
N ASP A 488 16.02 20.77 23.61
CA ASP A 488 14.97 21.71 24.02
C ASP A 488 13.66 21.44 23.26
N ARG A 489 12.53 21.41 23.99
CA ARG A 489 11.18 21.29 23.41
C ARG A 489 10.87 22.32 22.31
N ALA A 490 11.45 23.52 22.37
CA ALA A 490 11.25 24.57 21.37
C ALA A 490 11.77 24.18 19.97
N LEU A 491 12.61 23.14 19.87
CA LEU A 491 13.07 22.60 18.59
C LEU A 491 11.95 21.92 17.80
N LEU A 492 10.88 21.46 18.46
CA LEU A 492 9.72 20.88 17.77
C LEU A 492 9.05 21.88 16.81
N ASP A 493 9.10 23.17 17.14
CA ASP A 493 8.53 24.25 16.32
C ASP A 493 9.54 24.84 15.32
N ARG A 494 10.84 24.71 15.60
CA ARG A 494 11.93 25.36 14.83
C ARG A 494 12.60 24.44 13.83
N ASP A 495 12.55 23.12 14.05
CA ASP A 495 13.24 22.12 13.24
C ASP A 495 12.28 21.00 12.85
N TRP A 496 12.00 20.91 11.54
CA TRP A 496 11.09 19.92 10.97
C TRP A 496 11.50 18.49 11.30
N ARG A 497 12.78 18.21 11.55
CA ARG A 497 13.28 16.87 11.87
C ARG A 497 12.80 16.43 13.25
N TYR A 498 12.85 17.33 14.24
CA TYR A 498 12.30 17.07 15.57
C TYR A 498 10.78 16.93 15.51
N SER A 499 10.10 17.83 14.79
CA SER A 499 8.66 17.74 14.57
C SER A 499 8.27 16.38 13.94
N PHE A 500 9.01 15.94 12.94
CA PHE A 500 8.80 14.65 12.27
C PHE A 500 9.03 13.46 13.20
N LEU A 501 10.17 13.41 13.91
CA LEU A 501 10.47 12.33 14.85
C LEU A 501 9.42 12.25 15.97
N HIS A 502 8.91 13.40 16.43
CA HIS A 502 7.85 13.48 17.43
C HIS A 502 6.49 13.04 16.88
N GLY A 503 6.13 13.47 15.66
CA GLY A 503 4.94 13.00 14.96
C GLY A 503 4.96 11.48 14.71
N ALA A 504 6.14 10.94 14.40
CA ALA A 504 6.40 9.51 14.29
C ALA A 504 6.56 8.80 15.66
N ARG A 505 6.40 9.53 16.78
CA ARG A 505 6.47 9.01 18.16
C ARG A 505 7.78 8.27 18.49
N LEU A 506 8.85 8.58 17.76
CA LEU A 506 10.20 8.05 18.01
C LEU A 506 10.93 8.81 19.11
N ILE A 507 10.52 10.06 19.32
CA ILE A 507 10.92 10.90 20.45
C ILE A 507 9.67 11.39 21.19
N ARG A 508 9.85 11.79 22.44
CA ARG A 508 8.80 12.36 23.29
C ARG A 508 9.34 13.52 24.13
N ILE A 509 8.41 14.28 24.71
CA ILE A 509 8.73 15.34 25.67
C ILE A 509 8.71 14.73 27.09
N ASN A 510 9.85 14.77 27.76
CA ASN A 510 10.00 14.50 29.18
C ASN A 510 9.84 15.79 29.97
N HIS A 511 8.66 15.98 30.56
CA HIS A 511 8.33 17.17 31.35
C HIS A 511 9.11 17.30 32.66
N PHE A 512 9.85 16.25 33.06
CA PHE A 512 10.64 16.22 34.29
C PHE A 512 12.15 16.45 34.04
N ALA A 513 12.58 16.50 32.79
CA ALA A 513 13.98 16.76 32.46
C ALA A 513 14.34 18.25 32.66
N HIS A 514 15.64 18.52 32.83
CA HIS A 514 16.16 19.89 32.89
C HIS A 514 15.93 20.62 31.57
N VAL A 515 15.79 21.95 31.64
CA VAL A 515 15.66 22.81 30.45
C VAL A 515 16.84 22.58 29.51
N GLY A 516 16.55 22.37 28.22
CA GLY A 516 17.53 21.98 27.20
C GLY A 516 17.70 20.47 27.01
N TYR A 517 17.02 19.64 27.82
CA TYR A 517 17.08 18.18 27.81
C TYR A 517 15.71 17.49 27.78
N GLU A 518 14.65 18.23 27.46
CA GLU A 518 13.27 17.76 27.49
C GLU A 518 12.93 16.72 26.42
N ILE A 519 13.68 16.65 25.32
CA ILE A 519 13.42 15.70 24.24
C ILE A 519 14.20 14.41 24.49
N GLU A 520 13.53 13.27 24.54
CA GLU A 520 14.16 11.96 24.71
C GLU A 520 13.62 10.92 23.73
N ALA A 521 14.39 9.85 23.50
CA ALA A 521 13.94 8.75 22.66
C ALA A 521 12.85 7.93 23.36
N ASN A 522 11.84 7.49 22.62
CA ASN A 522 10.67 6.84 23.20
C ASN A 522 10.86 5.33 23.49
N PHE A 523 11.75 4.66 22.74
CA PHE A 523 11.96 3.20 22.85
C PHE A 523 13.00 2.78 23.88
N PHE A 524 14.09 3.53 24.00
CA PHE A 524 15.25 3.12 24.79
C PHE A 524 15.04 3.38 26.28
N ASP A 525 15.45 2.41 27.10
CA ASP A 525 15.59 2.54 28.54
C ASP A 525 17.01 2.12 28.98
N GLU A 526 17.37 2.41 30.24
CA GLU A 526 18.69 2.08 30.78
C GLU A 526 18.98 0.57 30.73
N ALA A 527 17.97 -0.27 30.97
CA ALA A 527 18.13 -1.72 30.96
C ALA A 527 18.52 -2.25 29.57
N PHE A 528 17.91 -1.73 28.51
CA PHE A 528 18.25 -2.09 27.14
C PHE A 528 19.62 -1.53 26.74
N ILE A 529 19.98 -0.33 27.19
CA ILE A 529 21.31 0.24 26.94
C ILE A 529 22.40 -0.57 27.65
N ASP A 530 22.19 -0.98 28.90
CA ASP A 530 23.12 -1.83 29.63
C ASP A 530 23.28 -3.21 28.97
N ARG A 531 22.20 -3.75 28.40
CA ARG A 531 22.27 -4.94 27.54
C ARG A 531 23.19 -4.71 26.34
N LEU A 532 23.07 -3.58 25.64
CA LEU A 532 23.97 -3.26 24.52
C LEU A 532 25.41 -3.09 24.97
N LYS A 533 25.67 -2.41 26.10
CA LYS A 533 27.02 -2.27 26.69
C LYS A 533 27.63 -3.62 27.03
N ARG A 534 26.85 -4.56 27.56
CA ARG A 534 27.32 -5.93 27.84
C ARG A 534 27.71 -6.70 26.58
N ILE A 535 26.88 -6.60 25.53
CA ILE A 535 27.06 -7.35 24.28
C ILE A 535 28.22 -6.77 23.46
N PHE A 536 28.26 -5.45 23.31
CA PHE A 536 29.16 -4.75 22.39
C PHE A 536 30.34 -4.07 23.07
N ASP A 537 30.39 -4.00 24.41
CA ASP A 537 31.53 -3.47 25.16
C ASP A 537 31.82 -2.01 24.75
N ASP A 538 33.08 -1.64 24.53
CA ASP A 538 33.50 -0.33 24.01
C ASP A 538 32.88 0.06 22.66
N ARG A 539 32.29 -0.90 21.93
CA ARG A 539 31.58 -0.65 20.66
C ARG A 539 30.09 -0.33 20.84
N ALA A 540 29.59 -0.19 22.07
CA ALA A 540 28.16 0.04 22.34
C ALA A 540 27.60 1.30 21.67
N SER A 541 28.35 2.41 21.60
CA SER A 541 27.89 3.63 20.90
C SER A 541 27.71 3.38 19.40
N TRP A 542 28.66 2.70 18.76
CA TRP A 542 28.57 2.34 17.34
C TRP A 542 27.43 1.37 17.06
N ALA A 543 27.21 0.40 17.95
CA ALA A 543 26.07 -0.51 17.86
C ALA A 543 24.73 0.24 18.02
N LEU A 544 24.65 1.19 18.94
CA LEU A 544 23.48 2.04 19.13
C LEU A 544 23.20 2.89 17.89
N GLN A 545 24.23 3.46 17.27
CA GLN A 545 24.12 4.19 16.02
C GLN A 545 23.62 3.29 14.88
N ALA A 546 24.19 2.09 14.74
CA ALA A 546 23.75 1.09 13.76
C ALA A 546 22.29 0.66 14.00
N LEU A 547 21.87 0.52 15.26
CA LEU A 547 20.49 0.22 15.62
C LEU A 547 19.55 1.39 15.27
N CYS A 548 19.97 2.62 15.53
CA CYS A 548 19.30 3.85 15.07
C CYS A 548 19.34 4.05 13.55
N GLN A 549 20.08 3.22 12.83
CA GLN A 549 20.02 3.11 11.37
C GLN A 549 19.20 1.90 10.90
N GLY A 550 18.85 1.01 11.84
CA GLY A 550 18.33 -0.32 11.57
C GLY A 550 19.30 -1.18 10.75
N ASP A 551 20.60 -0.92 10.79
CA ASP A 551 21.62 -1.61 9.99
C ASP A 551 22.15 -2.85 10.72
N GLY A 552 21.58 -4.01 10.36
CA GLY A 552 22.02 -5.32 10.88
C GLY A 552 23.44 -5.70 10.49
N ASN A 553 23.94 -5.25 9.33
CA ASN A 553 25.29 -5.56 8.88
C ASN A 553 26.33 -4.78 9.69
N ALA A 554 26.08 -3.48 9.92
CA ALA A 554 26.90 -2.68 10.80
C ALA A 554 26.90 -3.21 12.24
N LEU A 555 25.73 -3.60 12.77
CA LEU A 555 25.63 -4.28 14.07
C LEU A 555 26.49 -5.55 14.12
N HIS A 556 26.37 -6.42 13.12
CA HIS A 556 27.17 -7.65 13.06
C HIS A 556 28.68 -7.35 12.99
N HIS A 557 29.08 -6.34 12.20
CA HIS A 557 30.47 -5.89 12.13
C HIS A 557 30.98 -5.44 13.50
N HIS A 558 30.23 -4.59 14.22
CA HIS A 558 30.64 -4.10 15.54
C HIS A 558 30.66 -5.21 16.59
N LEU A 559 29.76 -6.19 16.52
CA LEU A 559 29.81 -7.37 17.39
C LEU A 559 31.09 -8.18 17.15
N LYS A 560 31.46 -8.38 15.87
CA LYS A 560 32.68 -9.10 15.51
C LYS A 560 33.94 -8.38 16.00
N GLN A 561 34.01 -7.06 15.84
CA GLN A 561 35.14 -6.26 16.34
C GLN A 561 35.23 -6.31 17.87
N SER A 562 34.10 -6.14 18.58
CA SER A 562 34.05 -6.21 20.04
C SER A 562 34.57 -7.55 20.57
N ARG A 563 34.17 -8.68 19.96
CA ARG A 563 34.68 -10.00 20.35
C ARG A 563 36.19 -10.14 20.12
N LYS A 564 36.68 -9.64 18.99
CA LYS A 564 38.12 -9.64 18.69
C LYS A 564 38.91 -8.82 19.70
N GLU A 565 38.45 -7.62 20.03
CA GLU A 565 39.07 -6.72 21.03
C GLU A 565 39.07 -7.37 22.42
N ARG A 566 38.00 -8.07 22.81
CA ARG A 566 37.92 -8.82 24.07
C ARG A 566 38.94 -9.97 24.12
N GLU A 567 39.03 -10.78 23.06
CA GLU A 567 40.02 -11.87 22.97
C GLU A 567 41.46 -11.33 23.03
N GLU A 568 41.74 -10.18 22.41
CA GLU A 568 43.05 -9.52 22.48
C GLU A 568 43.36 -9.01 23.89
N ARG A 569 42.39 -8.42 24.59
CA ARG A 569 42.54 -8.01 26.00
C ARG A 569 42.78 -9.18 26.94
N GLU A 570 42.01 -10.26 26.82
CA GLU A 570 42.18 -11.46 27.65
C GLU A 570 43.56 -12.07 27.45
N LYS A 571 44.08 -12.09 26.21
CA LYS A 571 45.46 -12.51 25.92
C LYS A 571 46.48 -11.60 26.59
N GLN A 572 46.33 -10.28 26.48
CA GLN A 572 47.24 -9.32 27.12
C GLN A 572 47.21 -9.44 28.65
N GLU A 573 46.03 -9.60 29.26
CA GLU A 573 45.88 -9.78 30.70
C GLU A 573 46.52 -11.08 31.18
N GLU A 574 46.38 -12.16 30.43
CA GLU A 574 47.00 -13.45 30.74
C GLU A 574 48.53 -13.39 30.56
N GLU A 575 49.04 -12.67 29.56
CA GLU A 575 50.47 -12.38 29.42
C GLU A 575 51.01 -11.57 30.61
N ILE A 576 50.30 -10.52 31.04
CA ILE A 576 50.66 -9.72 32.22
C ILE A 576 50.63 -10.59 33.48
N ARG A 577 49.63 -11.45 33.64
CA ARG A 577 49.50 -12.38 34.77
C ARG A 577 50.64 -13.38 34.80
N ASN A 578 51.01 -13.95 33.65
CA ASN A 578 52.13 -14.88 33.54
C ASN A 578 53.48 -14.20 33.76
N TRP A 579 53.63 -12.94 33.32
CA TRP A 579 54.80 -12.13 33.65
C TRP A 579 54.89 -11.90 35.17
N ARG A 580 53.80 -11.47 35.82
CA ARG A 580 53.74 -11.27 37.28
C ARG A 580 53.98 -12.54 38.11
N ARG A 581 53.74 -13.75 37.55
CA ARG A 581 54.04 -15.03 38.21
C ARG A 581 55.50 -15.47 38.07
N ARG A 582 56.22 -14.95 37.08
CA ARG A 582 57.64 -15.26 36.84
C ARG A 582 58.58 -14.40 37.67
N TRP A 583 58.12 -13.23 38.09
CA TRP A 583 58.75 -12.37 39.09
C TRP A 583 58.30 -12.79 40.48
#